data_AF-A0A1H8B3C1-F1
#
_entry.id   AF-A0A1H8B3C1-F1
#
_cell.length_a   1.000
_cell.length_b   1.000
_cell.length_c   1.000
_cell.angle_alpha   90.00
_cell.angle_beta   90.00
_cell.angle_gamma   90.00
#
_symmetry.space_group_name_H-M   'P 1'
#
loop_
_entity.id
_entity.type
_entity.pdbx_description
1 polymer ?
#
loop_
_entity_poly.entity_id
_entity_poly.type
_entity_poly.pdbx_seq_one_letter_code
_entity_poly.pdbx_strand_id
1 'polypeptide(L)'
;MNKKVVLITAATALFIGVGGYAYIDHIEGSKQVSAPVTQGSKQNVAPVTNNQVPNEIKGETISADHAIFENYQDALSLSQVVAEVVATDNSENVITDENGFTTGHTRTEVQVNKVFENKSGTELGQSINVLEPTYIAEGEEGPTRFNYEEYTKMVPGLKYVVFLVWNEKKQGYWISSLEQGKFSLDNSDKAEMSLLAKNSQYEVLKNDVIQTLYGESVNTTDP
;
A
#
# COMPACT_ATOMS: atom_id res chain seq x y z
N MET A 1 -24.95 5.70 65.64
CA MET A 1 -23.91 4.66 65.42
C MET A 1 -24.27 3.93 64.14
N ASN A 2 -23.59 4.29 63.05
CA ASN A 2 -23.97 3.93 61.68
C ASN A 2 -23.33 2.61 61.26
N LYS A 3 -24.16 1.63 60.89
CA LYS A 3 -23.75 0.43 60.15
C LYS A 3 -23.60 0.83 58.68
N LYS A 4 -22.39 0.75 58.12
CA LYS A 4 -22.17 0.90 56.68
C LYS A 4 -22.28 -0.47 56.02
N VAL A 5 -23.25 -0.59 55.11
CA VAL A 5 -23.40 -1.68 54.16
C VAL A 5 -22.28 -1.57 53.14
N VAL A 6 -21.53 -2.65 52.93
CA VAL A 6 -20.53 -2.77 51.87
C VAL A 6 -21.24 -3.26 50.62
N LEU A 7 -21.34 -2.38 49.62
CA LEU A 7 -21.77 -2.76 48.28
C LEU A 7 -20.52 -3.08 47.45
N ILE A 8 -20.41 -4.34 47.05
CA ILE A 8 -19.44 -4.82 46.06
C ILE A 8 -19.97 -4.40 44.69
N THR A 9 -19.23 -3.54 43.99
CA THR A 9 -19.44 -3.30 42.55
C THR A 9 -18.15 -3.71 41.84
N ALA A 10 -18.25 -4.81 41.10
CA ALA A 10 -17.25 -5.21 40.13
C ALA A 10 -17.30 -4.22 38.95
N ALA A 11 -16.14 -3.68 38.59
CA ALA A 11 -15.93 -3.02 37.31
C ALA A 11 -14.73 -3.69 36.63
N THR A 12 -15.05 -4.62 35.73
CA THR A 12 -14.18 -5.07 34.65
C THR A 12 -13.83 -3.88 33.76
N ALA A 13 -12.54 -3.64 33.55
CA ALA A 13 -12.05 -2.89 32.40
C ALA A 13 -10.76 -3.54 31.90
N LEU A 14 -10.98 -4.42 30.91
CA LEU A 14 -9.99 -4.98 30.02
C LEU A 14 -9.60 -3.88 29.02
N PHE A 15 -8.33 -3.50 28.96
CA PHE A 15 -7.68 -3.01 27.74
C PHE A 15 -6.19 -3.34 27.89
N ILE A 16 -5.84 -4.60 27.62
CA ILE A 16 -4.47 -4.95 27.31
C ILE A 16 -4.24 -4.36 25.92
N GLY A 17 -3.41 -3.32 25.86
CA GLY A 17 -3.03 -2.66 24.62
C GLY A 17 -2.46 -3.69 23.66
N VAL A 18 -3.15 -3.92 22.55
CA VAL A 18 -2.54 -4.57 21.40
C VAL A 18 -1.76 -3.48 20.69
N GLY A 19 -0.44 -3.54 20.86
CA GLY A 19 0.51 -2.63 20.27
C GLY A 19 0.34 -2.59 18.76
N GLY A 20 0.36 -1.37 18.21
CA GLY A 20 0.53 -1.18 16.79
C GLY A 20 1.88 -1.79 16.39
N TYR A 21 1.84 -2.81 15.54
CA TYR A 21 3.00 -3.15 14.74
C TYR A 21 3.12 -2.05 13.69
N ALA A 22 3.80 -0.98 14.09
CA ALA A 22 4.33 0.01 13.19
C ALA A 22 5.37 -0.68 12.30
N TYR A 23 5.28 -0.42 11.01
CA TYR A 23 6.35 -0.68 10.05
C TYR A 23 7.67 -0.18 10.64
N ILE A 24 8.58 -1.11 10.94
CA ILE A 24 9.96 -0.77 11.31
C ILE A 24 10.75 -0.82 10.02
N ASP A 25 11.24 0.33 9.55
CA ASP A 25 12.31 0.41 8.56
C ASP A 25 13.56 -0.25 9.17
N HIS A 26 13.68 -1.57 9.07
CA HIS A 26 14.93 -2.27 9.34
C HIS A 26 15.76 -2.27 8.05
N ILE A 27 16.57 -1.22 7.88
CA ILE A 27 17.65 -1.25 6.90
C ILE A 27 18.79 -2.08 7.51
N GLU A 28 18.74 -3.40 7.34
CA GLU A 28 19.95 -4.23 7.33
C GLU A 28 20.19 -4.74 5.91
N GLY A 29 21.19 -4.15 5.23
CA GLY A 29 21.85 -4.79 4.10
C GLY A 29 21.57 -4.25 2.68
N SER A 30 21.06 -3.03 2.49
CA SER A 30 20.96 -2.46 1.15
C SER A 30 22.35 -2.10 0.60
N LYS A 31 22.68 -2.65 -0.58
CA LYS A 31 23.94 -2.42 -1.31
C LYS A 31 24.26 -0.92 -1.41
N GLN A 32 25.50 -0.59 -1.06
CA GLN A 32 26.06 0.76 -1.19
C GLN A 32 26.03 1.19 -2.66
N VAL A 33 25.34 2.30 -2.95
CA VAL A 33 25.52 3.04 -4.20
C VAL A 33 25.95 4.45 -3.81
N SER A 34 27.24 4.72 -3.91
CA SER A 34 27.83 6.05 -3.74
C SER A 34 28.01 6.69 -5.11
N ALA A 35 27.24 7.73 -5.44
CA ALA A 35 27.46 8.55 -6.63
C ALA A 35 28.26 9.82 -6.28
N PRO A 36 29.33 10.16 -7.00
CA PRO A 36 30.09 11.39 -6.77
C PRO A 36 29.43 12.61 -7.41
N VAL A 37 29.42 13.73 -6.68
CA VAL A 37 29.00 15.06 -7.14
C VAL A 37 30.01 15.60 -8.17
N THR A 38 29.55 16.12 -9.30
CA THR A 38 30.35 17.06 -10.11
C THR A 38 29.47 18.17 -10.72
N GLN A 39 29.79 19.42 -10.37
CA GLN A 39 29.30 20.64 -11.02
C GLN A 39 29.94 20.80 -12.41
N GLY A 40 29.18 21.22 -13.42
CA GLY A 40 29.79 21.81 -14.63
C GLY A 40 28.93 21.94 -15.90
N SER A 41 28.48 23.18 -16.14
CA SER A 41 28.35 23.87 -17.45
C SER A 41 27.28 23.48 -18.51
N LYS A 42 26.63 24.55 -19.00
CA LYS A 42 25.65 24.63 -20.09
C LYS A 42 26.29 24.36 -21.47
N GLN A 43 25.59 23.64 -22.36
CA GLN A 43 25.59 23.94 -23.80
C GLN A 43 24.37 23.32 -24.52
N ASN A 44 23.70 24.14 -25.33
CA ASN A 44 22.59 23.78 -26.22
C ASN A 44 23.06 22.90 -27.39
N VAL A 45 22.31 21.84 -27.72
CA VAL A 45 22.35 21.18 -29.05
C VAL A 45 20.91 20.80 -29.47
N ALA A 46 20.65 20.97 -30.76
CA ALA A 46 19.38 20.98 -31.49
C ALA A 46 18.62 19.61 -31.52
N PRO A 47 17.38 19.56 -32.07
CA PRO A 47 16.40 18.52 -31.75
C PRO A 47 16.69 17.20 -32.46
N VAL A 48 16.73 16.11 -31.71
CA VAL A 48 16.76 14.75 -32.25
C VAL A 48 15.34 14.21 -32.23
N THR A 49 14.71 14.14 -33.39
CA THR A 49 13.58 13.25 -33.64
C THR A 49 14.07 11.80 -33.50
N ASN A 50 13.66 11.10 -32.46
CA ASN A 50 13.81 9.65 -32.40
C ASN A 50 12.50 9.02 -31.95
N ASN A 51 11.88 8.27 -32.85
CA ASN A 51 10.84 7.30 -32.54
C ASN A 51 11.49 6.19 -31.72
N GLN A 52 11.58 6.36 -30.40
CA GLN A 52 11.90 5.28 -29.49
C GLN A 52 10.59 4.76 -28.88
N VAL A 53 10.31 3.50 -29.21
CA VAL A 53 9.48 2.58 -28.44
C VAL A 53 9.70 2.87 -26.95
N PRO A 54 8.66 2.95 -26.08
CA PRO A 54 8.87 3.26 -24.68
C PRO A 54 9.91 2.29 -24.10
N ASN A 55 11.06 2.83 -23.68
CA ASN A 55 12.06 2.06 -22.96
C ASN A 55 11.35 1.53 -21.71
N GLU A 56 11.21 0.20 -21.62
CA GLU A 56 10.66 -0.43 -20.42
C GLU A 56 11.55 -0.01 -19.23
N ILE A 57 10.94 0.64 -18.23
CA ILE A 57 11.67 1.11 -17.05
C ILE A 57 12.18 -0.12 -16.31
N LYS A 58 13.50 -0.20 -16.08
CA LYS A 58 14.13 -1.28 -15.31
C LYS A 58 13.47 -1.41 -13.94
N GLY A 59 13.15 -2.64 -13.52
CA GLY A 59 12.57 -2.93 -12.22
C GLY A 59 13.60 -3.52 -11.25
N GLU A 60 13.62 -3.05 -10.01
CA GLU A 60 14.39 -3.60 -8.90
C GLU A 60 13.50 -3.80 -7.66
N THR A 61 13.81 -4.82 -6.86
CA THR A 61 13.08 -5.14 -5.64
C THR A 61 13.89 -4.77 -4.41
N ILE A 62 13.25 -4.08 -3.47
CA ILE A 62 13.74 -3.78 -2.13
C ILE A 62 13.09 -4.79 -1.19
N SER A 63 13.89 -5.50 -0.39
CA SER A 63 13.33 -6.39 0.61
C SER A 63 12.79 -5.59 1.80
N ALA A 64 11.63 -6.01 2.33
CA ALA A 64 10.94 -5.35 3.42
C ALA A 64 10.19 -6.36 4.29
N ASP A 65 10.39 -6.26 5.60
CA ASP A 65 9.59 -6.99 6.58
C ASP A 65 8.15 -6.47 6.56
N HIS A 66 7.20 -7.39 6.44
CA HIS A 66 5.77 -7.08 6.43
C HIS A 66 4.97 -8.26 7.02
N ALA A 67 3.76 -7.97 7.48
CA ALA A 67 2.87 -9.01 7.97
C ALA A 67 2.33 -9.83 6.78
N ILE A 68 2.09 -11.12 7.00
CA ILE A 68 1.37 -11.98 6.05
C ILE A 68 -0.03 -12.18 6.63
N PHE A 69 -1.06 -11.79 5.89
CA PHE A 69 -2.45 -11.91 6.33
C PHE A 69 -2.99 -13.29 5.96
N GLU A 70 -3.54 -14.04 6.91
CA GLU A 70 -4.13 -15.33 6.58
C GLU A 70 -5.55 -15.19 5.99
N ASN A 71 -6.26 -14.13 6.39
CA ASN A 71 -7.66 -13.88 6.04
C ASN A 71 -8.04 -12.39 6.18
N TYR A 72 -9.27 -12.04 5.85
CA TYR A 72 -9.86 -10.70 5.96
C TYR A 72 -9.76 -10.14 7.37
N GLN A 73 -10.02 -10.95 8.41
CA GLN A 73 -10.02 -10.48 9.79
C GLN A 73 -8.60 -10.10 10.26
N ASP A 74 -7.58 -10.81 9.79
CA ASP A 74 -6.18 -10.46 10.05
C ASP A 74 -5.81 -9.15 9.34
N ALA A 75 -6.13 -9.03 8.05
CA ALA A 75 -5.90 -7.80 7.28
C ALA A 75 -6.62 -6.60 7.92
N LEU A 76 -7.87 -6.79 8.35
CA LEU A 76 -8.67 -5.80 9.04
C LEU A 76 -8.05 -5.41 10.39
N SER A 77 -7.50 -6.37 11.15
CA SER A 77 -6.94 -6.12 12.48
C SER A 77 -5.72 -5.19 12.44
N LEU A 78 -4.94 -5.25 11.36
CA LEU A 78 -3.75 -4.44 11.12
C LEU A 78 -4.01 -3.22 10.24
N SER A 79 -5.28 -2.92 9.95
CA SER A 79 -5.67 -1.78 9.11
C SER A 79 -6.58 -0.81 9.84
N GLN A 80 -6.44 0.46 9.52
CA GLN A 80 -7.28 1.54 10.05
C GLN A 80 -8.47 1.84 9.13
N VAL A 81 -8.29 1.71 7.82
CA VAL A 81 -9.33 1.96 6.83
C VAL A 81 -9.41 0.78 5.87
N VAL A 82 -10.63 0.38 5.51
CA VAL A 82 -10.91 -0.53 4.41
C VAL A 82 -11.92 0.13 3.49
N ALA A 83 -11.57 0.29 2.22
CA ALA A 83 -12.39 1.01 1.26
C ALA A 83 -12.33 0.41 -0.15
N GLU A 84 -13.42 0.52 -0.88
CA GLU A 84 -13.45 0.40 -2.34
C GLU A 84 -13.03 1.73 -2.95
N VAL A 85 -12.06 1.70 -3.85
CA VAL A 85 -11.52 2.88 -4.52
C VAL A 85 -11.34 2.67 -6.02
N VAL A 86 -11.32 3.78 -6.76
CA VAL A 86 -10.86 3.82 -8.16
C VAL A 86 -9.55 4.59 -8.19
N ALA A 87 -8.49 3.95 -8.70
CA ALA A 87 -7.22 4.64 -8.88
C ALA A 87 -7.32 5.70 -9.97
N THR A 88 -6.81 6.90 -9.72
CA THR A 88 -6.73 7.95 -10.75
C THR A 88 -5.37 7.92 -11.45
N ASP A 89 -5.22 8.73 -12.51
CA ASP A 89 -3.92 8.99 -13.13
C ASP A 89 -3.11 10.06 -12.40
N ASN A 90 -3.72 10.79 -11.46
CA ASN A 90 -3.04 11.76 -10.60
C ASN A 90 -2.16 11.03 -9.58
N SER A 91 -0.86 11.03 -9.86
CA SER A 91 0.12 10.39 -8.99
C SER A 91 1.44 11.13 -8.97
N GLU A 92 2.07 11.13 -7.81
CA GLU A 92 3.32 11.83 -7.52
C GLU A 92 4.37 10.81 -7.07
N ASN A 93 5.55 10.85 -7.69
CA ASN A 93 6.70 10.07 -7.25
C ASN A 93 7.42 10.83 -6.13
N VAL A 94 7.46 10.26 -4.93
CA VAL A 94 8.04 10.89 -3.74
C VAL A 94 9.31 10.15 -3.35
N ILE A 95 10.43 10.85 -3.41
CA ILE A 95 11.75 10.34 -3.03
C ILE A 95 12.21 11.10 -1.78
N THR A 96 12.89 10.41 -0.88
CA THR A 96 13.50 10.99 0.32
C THR A 96 14.90 10.45 0.50
N ASP A 97 15.88 11.34 0.61
CA ASP A 97 17.25 10.98 0.96
C ASP A 97 17.42 11.08 2.48
N GLU A 98 17.59 9.94 3.14
CA GLU A 98 17.83 9.86 4.59
C GLU A 98 19.13 9.12 4.86
N ASN A 99 20.04 9.74 5.63
CA ASN A 99 21.33 9.16 6.01
C ASN A 99 22.18 8.65 4.83
N GLY A 100 22.06 9.28 3.66
CA GLY A 100 22.76 8.88 2.43
C GLY A 100 22.10 7.73 1.67
N PHE A 101 20.88 7.32 2.05
CA PHE A 101 20.08 6.32 1.36
C PHE A 101 18.84 6.97 0.74
N THR A 102 18.64 6.70 -0.54
CA THR A 102 17.45 7.11 -1.28
C THR A 102 16.34 6.10 -1.04
N THR A 103 15.23 6.54 -0.45
CA THR A 103 13.99 5.77 -0.25
C THR A 103 12.84 6.49 -0.92
N GLY A 104 11.68 5.85 -1.08
CA GLY A 104 10.57 6.53 -1.74
C GLY A 104 9.26 5.77 -1.70
N HIS A 105 8.24 6.40 -2.27
CA HIS A 105 6.92 5.83 -2.49
C HIS A 105 6.24 6.60 -3.62
N THR A 106 5.14 6.06 -4.11
CA THR A 106 4.26 6.75 -5.05
C THR A 106 3.03 7.17 -4.29
N ARG A 107 2.69 8.45 -4.34
CA ARG A 107 1.42 8.95 -3.82
C ARG A 107 0.42 8.96 -4.97
N THR A 108 -0.61 8.13 -4.90
CA THR A 108 -1.66 8.05 -5.92
C THR A 108 -2.97 8.55 -5.33
N GLU A 109 -3.58 9.50 -6.00
CA GLU A 109 -4.94 9.93 -5.67
C GLU A 109 -5.93 8.84 -6.09
N VAL A 110 -6.86 8.51 -5.20
CA VAL A 110 -7.92 7.54 -5.46
C VAL A 110 -9.28 8.14 -5.12
N GLN A 111 -10.29 7.83 -5.93
CA GLN A 111 -11.68 8.16 -5.62
C GLN A 111 -12.26 7.09 -4.71
N VAL A 112 -12.85 7.50 -3.59
CA VAL A 112 -13.47 6.60 -2.61
C VAL A 112 -14.90 6.31 -3.03
N ASN A 113 -15.18 5.07 -3.42
CA ASN A 113 -16.53 4.64 -3.80
C ASN A 113 -17.35 4.21 -2.58
N LYS A 114 -16.72 3.44 -1.68
CA LYS A 114 -17.39 2.84 -0.52
C LYS A 114 -16.37 2.66 0.60
N VAL A 115 -16.78 2.98 1.82
CA VAL A 115 -15.98 2.70 3.03
C VAL A 115 -16.62 1.52 3.74
N PHE A 116 -15.84 0.46 3.97
CA PHE A 116 -16.28 -0.73 4.71
C PHE A 116 -15.94 -0.62 6.20
N GLU A 117 -14.77 -0.08 6.50
CA GLU A 117 -14.28 0.12 7.86
C GLU A 117 -13.49 1.43 7.94
N ASN A 118 -13.66 2.15 9.05
CA ASN A 118 -12.84 3.33 9.35
C ASN A 118 -12.65 3.51 10.86
N LYS A 119 -11.50 3.03 11.34
CA LYS A 119 -11.03 3.13 12.72
C LYS A 119 -10.19 4.38 12.98
N SER A 120 -9.95 5.21 11.96
CA SER A 120 -9.10 6.40 12.09
C SER A 120 -9.76 7.54 12.89
N GLY A 121 -11.08 7.47 13.10
CA GLY A 121 -11.85 8.50 13.79
C GLY A 121 -12.06 9.79 12.97
N THR A 122 -11.53 9.85 11.75
CA THR A 122 -11.70 10.96 10.81
C THR A 122 -12.51 10.51 9.60
N GLU A 123 -13.48 11.31 9.18
CA GLU A 123 -14.26 11.02 7.97
C GLU A 123 -13.34 11.07 6.73
N LEU A 124 -13.47 10.06 5.86
CA LEU A 124 -12.72 10.03 4.61
C LEU A 124 -13.40 10.94 3.59
N GLY A 125 -12.59 11.76 2.91
CA GLY A 125 -13.07 12.54 1.78
C GLY A 125 -13.47 11.65 0.59
N GLN A 126 -14.15 12.25 -0.39
CA GLN A 126 -14.49 11.59 -1.67
C GLN A 126 -13.25 11.16 -2.47
N SER A 127 -12.11 11.80 -2.20
CA SER A 127 -10.82 11.46 -2.77
C SER A 127 -9.78 11.50 -1.64
N ILE A 128 -8.84 10.56 -1.67
CA ILE A 128 -7.73 10.47 -0.72
C ILE A 128 -6.42 10.15 -1.44
N ASN A 129 -5.32 10.49 -0.80
CA ASN A 129 -3.99 10.08 -1.25
C ASN A 129 -3.59 8.77 -0.59
N VAL A 130 -3.31 7.77 -1.43
CA VAL A 130 -2.76 6.48 -1.01
C VAL A 130 -1.27 6.44 -1.31
N LEU A 131 -0.47 6.05 -0.32
CA LEU A 131 0.97 5.88 -0.41
C LEU A 131 1.25 4.43 -0.77
N GLU A 132 1.74 4.23 -1.99
CA GLU A 132 2.06 2.96 -2.60
C GLU A 132 3.56 2.66 -2.44
N PRO A 133 3.94 1.46 -1.99
CA PRO A 133 5.33 1.07 -1.77
C PRO A 133 6.05 0.74 -3.09
N THR A 134 6.22 1.76 -3.93
CA THR A 134 7.00 1.73 -5.17
C THR A 134 7.41 3.16 -5.53
N TYR A 135 8.60 3.35 -6.09
CA TYR A 135 9.04 4.66 -6.58
C TYR A 135 9.98 4.50 -7.76
N ILE A 136 10.19 5.58 -8.51
CA ILE A 136 11.20 5.67 -9.55
C ILE A 136 12.31 6.57 -9.06
N ALA A 137 13.57 6.16 -9.25
CA ALA A 137 14.73 7.04 -9.09
C ALA A 137 15.59 7.02 -10.36
N GLU A 138 16.26 8.14 -10.63
CA GLU A 138 17.20 8.26 -11.75
C GLU A 138 18.54 7.62 -11.38
N GLY A 139 19.06 6.77 -12.27
CA GLY A 139 20.39 6.18 -12.16
C GLY A 139 21.23 6.44 -13.41
N GLU A 140 22.49 6.00 -13.40
CA GLU A 140 23.41 6.17 -14.54
C GLU A 140 22.90 5.47 -15.83
N GLU A 141 22.20 4.35 -15.67
CA GLU A 141 21.58 3.58 -16.77
C GLU A 141 20.19 4.10 -17.16
N GLY A 142 19.71 5.17 -16.53
CA GLY A 142 18.36 5.72 -16.68
C GLY A 142 17.44 5.45 -15.48
N PRO A 143 16.14 5.73 -15.60
CA PRO A 143 15.19 5.57 -14.51
C PRO A 143 15.02 4.09 -14.15
N THR A 144 15.03 3.81 -12.85
CA THR A 144 14.76 2.49 -12.27
C THR A 144 13.55 2.57 -11.35
N ARG A 145 12.59 1.66 -11.52
CA ARG A 145 11.47 1.47 -10.59
C ARG A 145 11.90 0.52 -9.49
N PHE A 146 11.83 1.00 -8.26
CA PHE A 146 12.02 0.21 -7.04
C PHE A 146 10.65 -0.16 -6.48
N ASN A 147 10.42 -1.46 -6.27
CA ASN A 147 9.24 -1.98 -5.59
C ASN A 147 9.68 -2.58 -4.25
N TYR A 148 8.90 -2.36 -3.19
CA TYR A 148 9.12 -3.12 -1.96
C TYR A 148 8.45 -4.50 -2.15
N GLU A 149 9.26 -5.54 -2.08
CA GLU A 149 8.91 -6.92 -2.43
C GLU A 149 8.22 -7.03 -3.81
N GLU A 150 7.08 -7.71 -3.89
CA GLU A 150 6.32 -7.93 -5.13
C GLU A 150 5.26 -6.87 -5.39
N TYR A 151 5.26 -5.76 -4.63
CA TYR A 151 4.26 -4.72 -4.80
C TYR A 151 4.31 -4.11 -6.20
N THR A 152 3.13 -3.94 -6.79
CA THR A 152 2.96 -3.26 -8.07
C THR A 152 2.04 -2.07 -7.91
N LYS A 153 2.30 -0.98 -8.64
CA LYS A 153 1.47 0.22 -8.58
C LYS A 153 0.03 -0.09 -9.04
N MET A 154 -0.98 0.49 -8.41
CA MET A 154 -2.37 0.49 -8.88
C MET A 154 -2.45 1.08 -10.29
N VAL A 155 -3.31 0.50 -11.12
CA VAL A 155 -3.52 0.92 -12.51
C VAL A 155 -4.64 1.96 -12.56
N PRO A 156 -4.41 3.14 -13.14
CA PRO A 156 -5.44 4.16 -13.30
C PRO A 156 -6.72 3.62 -13.96
N GLY A 157 -7.87 3.97 -13.42
CA GLY A 157 -9.19 3.57 -13.87
C GLY A 157 -9.68 2.21 -13.34
N LEU A 158 -8.81 1.40 -12.73
CA LEU A 158 -9.22 0.13 -12.12
C LEU A 158 -9.77 0.32 -10.70
N LYS A 159 -10.61 -0.63 -10.29
CA LYS A 159 -11.24 -0.68 -8.98
C LYS A 159 -10.51 -1.63 -8.04
N TYR A 160 -10.25 -1.16 -6.83
CA TYR A 160 -9.57 -1.92 -5.81
C TYR A 160 -10.33 -1.89 -4.50
N VAL A 161 -10.22 -2.96 -3.71
CA VAL A 161 -10.34 -2.88 -2.26
C VAL A 161 -8.96 -2.59 -1.71
N VAL A 162 -8.85 -1.59 -0.84
CA VAL A 162 -7.59 -1.21 -0.18
C VAL A 162 -7.72 -1.29 1.34
N PHE A 163 -6.68 -1.81 1.96
CA PHE A 163 -6.45 -1.86 3.39
C PHE A 163 -5.34 -0.87 3.73
N LEU A 164 -5.66 0.12 4.56
CA LEU A 164 -4.86 1.32 4.72
C LEU A 164 -4.50 1.57 6.18
N VAL A 165 -3.28 2.07 6.39
CA VAL A 165 -2.77 2.55 7.68
C VAL A 165 -2.24 3.96 7.50
N TRP A 166 -2.62 4.88 8.38
CA TRP A 166 -2.11 6.25 8.38
C TRP A 166 -0.62 6.27 8.74
N ASN A 167 0.17 6.92 7.89
CA ASN A 167 1.58 7.16 8.14
C ASN A 167 1.79 8.62 8.57
N GLU A 168 2.07 8.84 9.85
CA GLU A 168 2.27 10.19 10.39
C GLU A 168 3.47 10.91 9.78
N LYS A 169 4.56 10.22 9.48
CA LYS A 169 5.76 10.86 8.91
C LYS A 169 5.50 11.36 7.48
N LYS A 170 4.75 10.58 6.69
CA LYS A 170 4.46 10.85 5.28
C LYS A 170 3.12 11.58 5.05
N GLN A 171 2.33 11.77 6.12
CA GLN A 171 1.03 12.44 6.12
C GLN A 171 0.09 11.87 5.03
N GLY A 172 -0.12 10.56 5.05
CA GLY A 172 -0.99 9.87 4.09
C GLY A 172 -1.28 8.42 4.46
N TYR A 173 -2.25 7.82 3.78
CA TYR A 173 -2.64 6.42 4.01
C TYR A 173 -1.74 5.48 3.23
N TRP A 174 -0.96 4.66 3.91
CA TRP A 174 -0.09 3.64 3.35
C TRP A 174 -0.84 2.34 3.08
N ILE A 175 -0.54 1.66 1.98
CA ILE A 175 -1.04 0.30 1.72
C ILE A 175 -0.50 -0.66 2.79
N SER A 176 -1.40 -1.25 3.57
CA SER A 176 -1.04 -2.18 4.64
C SER A 176 -0.45 -3.46 4.06
N SER A 177 0.75 -3.87 4.50
CA SER A 177 1.36 -5.14 4.08
C SER A 177 1.50 -5.35 2.56
N LEU A 178 1.98 -4.32 1.86
CA LEU A 178 2.40 -4.41 0.46
C LEU A 178 1.26 -4.95 -0.43
N GLU A 179 1.51 -5.97 -1.25
CA GLU A 179 0.53 -6.53 -2.18
C GLU A 179 -0.72 -7.09 -1.48
N GLN A 180 -0.62 -7.50 -0.22
CA GLN A 180 -1.74 -8.03 0.57
C GLN A 180 -2.69 -6.94 1.09
N GLY A 181 -2.34 -5.67 0.90
CA GLY A 181 -3.18 -4.53 1.25
C GLY A 181 -4.06 -4.02 0.12
N LYS A 182 -3.99 -4.60 -1.08
CA LYS A 182 -4.80 -4.19 -2.22
C LYS A 182 -5.29 -5.39 -3.02
N PHE A 183 -6.52 -5.31 -3.52
CA PHE A 183 -7.13 -6.38 -4.32
C PHE A 183 -7.93 -5.79 -5.48
N SER A 184 -7.63 -6.16 -6.73
CA SER A 184 -8.40 -5.73 -7.90
C SER A 184 -9.75 -6.43 -7.91
N LEU A 185 -10.83 -5.68 -8.11
CA LEU A 185 -12.19 -6.21 -8.05
C LEU A 185 -12.64 -6.99 -9.29
N ASP A 186 -12.06 -6.67 -10.45
CA ASP A 186 -12.50 -7.15 -11.76
C ASP A 186 -11.46 -8.02 -12.47
N ASN A 187 -10.36 -8.37 -11.80
CA ASN A 187 -9.23 -9.12 -12.35
C ASN A 187 -8.58 -8.48 -13.60
N SER A 188 -8.77 -7.16 -13.79
CA SER A 188 -8.16 -6.40 -14.90
C SER A 188 -6.69 -6.04 -14.64
N ASP A 189 -6.24 -6.09 -13.38
CA ASP A 189 -4.84 -5.86 -13.01
C ASP A 189 -3.98 -7.09 -13.35
N LYS A 190 -3.26 -7.01 -14.47
CA LYS A 190 -2.42 -8.12 -14.97
C LYS A 190 -1.30 -8.50 -14.01
N ALA A 191 -0.78 -7.56 -13.22
CA ALA A 191 0.27 -7.85 -12.25
C ALA A 191 -0.29 -8.68 -11.10
N GLU A 192 -1.45 -8.28 -10.57
CA GLU A 192 -2.16 -9.07 -9.55
C GLU A 192 -2.54 -10.46 -10.08
N MET A 193 -3.03 -10.56 -11.32
CA MET A 193 -3.33 -11.87 -11.93
C MET A 193 -2.09 -12.77 -12.03
N SER A 194 -0.92 -12.19 -12.26
CA SER A 194 0.34 -12.93 -12.28
C SER A 194 0.78 -13.39 -10.89
N LEU A 195 0.47 -12.60 -9.86
CA LEU A 195 0.70 -12.95 -8.45
C LEU A 195 -0.23 -14.09 -8.02
N LEU A 196 -1.53 -13.99 -8.31
CA LEU A 196 -2.53 -15.03 -8.03
C LEU A 196 -2.13 -16.40 -8.61
N ALA A 197 -1.61 -16.42 -9.84
CA ALA A 197 -1.16 -17.66 -10.48
C ALA A 197 0.06 -18.32 -9.81
N LYS A 198 0.80 -17.60 -8.96
CA LYS A 198 2.05 -18.06 -8.33
C LYS A 198 1.96 -18.20 -6.82
N ASN A 199 1.02 -17.53 -6.18
CA ASN A 199 0.88 -17.47 -4.73
C ASN A 199 -0.52 -17.91 -4.31
N SER A 200 -0.64 -19.19 -3.92
CA SER A 200 -1.92 -19.77 -3.47
C SER A 200 -2.42 -19.18 -2.15
N GLN A 201 -1.54 -18.70 -1.28
CA GLN A 201 -1.95 -18.05 -0.04
C GLN A 201 -2.59 -16.68 -0.34
N TYR A 202 -2.02 -15.91 -1.28
CA TYR A 202 -2.62 -14.65 -1.74
C TYR A 202 -3.99 -14.86 -2.40
N GLU A 203 -4.14 -15.92 -3.19
CA GLU A 203 -5.45 -16.29 -3.78
C GLU A 203 -6.51 -16.58 -2.71
N VAL A 204 -6.17 -17.36 -1.68
CA VAL A 204 -7.07 -17.64 -0.56
C VAL A 204 -7.45 -16.35 0.16
N LEU A 205 -6.48 -15.48 0.45
CA LEU A 205 -6.72 -14.19 1.09
C LEU A 205 -7.65 -13.30 0.25
N LYS A 206 -7.37 -13.16 -1.05
CA LYS A 206 -8.21 -12.36 -1.96
C LYS A 206 -9.66 -12.87 -1.96
N ASN A 207 -9.85 -14.18 -2.07
CA ASN A 207 -11.19 -14.78 -2.08
C ASN A 207 -11.93 -14.51 -0.78
N ASP A 208 -11.28 -14.66 0.38
CA ASP A 208 -11.88 -14.39 1.68
C ASP A 208 -12.26 -12.90 1.85
N VAL A 209 -11.39 -11.98 1.40
CA VAL A 209 -11.67 -10.53 1.39
C VAL A 209 -12.89 -10.21 0.53
N ILE A 210 -12.93 -10.69 -0.70
CA ILE A 210 -14.03 -10.40 -1.63
C ILE A 210 -15.34 -11.01 -1.13
N GLN A 211 -15.31 -12.26 -0.67
CA GLN A 211 -16.48 -12.93 -0.11
C GLN A 211 -17.01 -12.23 1.14
N THR A 212 -16.13 -11.77 2.03
CA THR A 212 -16.54 -11.08 3.25
C THR A 212 -17.17 -9.72 2.96
N LEU A 213 -16.60 -8.95 2.04
CA LEU A 213 -17.04 -7.57 1.76
C LEU A 213 -18.29 -7.48 0.87
N TYR A 214 -18.46 -8.43 -0.04
CA TYR A 214 -19.54 -8.39 -1.04
C TYR A 214 -20.51 -9.56 -0.95
N GLY A 215 -20.24 -10.56 -0.10
CA GLY A 215 -20.98 -11.82 -0.07
C GLY A 215 -20.62 -12.72 -1.24
N GLU A 216 -21.16 -13.94 -1.27
CA GLU A 216 -21.20 -14.69 -2.53
C GLU A 216 -22.02 -13.88 -3.54
N SER A 217 -21.46 -13.60 -4.72
CA SER A 217 -22.30 -13.43 -5.89
C SER A 217 -23.13 -14.71 -6.02
N VAL A 218 -24.38 -14.66 -5.59
CA VAL A 218 -25.37 -15.70 -5.84
C VAL A 218 -25.62 -15.73 -7.35
N ASN A 219 -24.71 -16.33 -8.09
CA ASN A 219 -25.02 -16.96 -9.36
C ASN A 219 -25.40 -18.41 -9.05
N THR A 220 -26.52 -18.58 -8.35
CA THR A 220 -27.35 -19.75 -8.56
C THR A 220 -28.08 -19.49 -9.87
N THR A 221 -27.45 -19.84 -10.98
CA THR A 221 -28.24 -20.33 -12.11
C THR A 221 -29.05 -21.51 -11.61
N ASP A 222 -30.34 -21.32 -11.50
CA ASP A 222 -31.35 -22.37 -11.37
C ASP A 222 -32.59 -21.87 -12.14
N PRO A 223 -33.29 -22.69 -12.93
CA PRO A 223 -33.06 -24.09 -13.30
C PRO A 223 -32.71 -24.32 -14.79
#